data_AF-A0A0D9W2B2-F1
#
_entry.id   AF-A0A0D9W2B2-F1
#
_cell.length_a   1.000
_cell.length_b   1.000
_cell.length_c   1.000
_cell.angle_alpha   90.00
_cell.angle_beta   90.00
_cell.angle_gamma   90.00
#
_symmetry.space_group_name_H-M   'P 1'
#
loop_
_entity.id
_entity.type
_entity.pdbx_description
1 polymer ?
#
loop_
_entity_poly.entity_id
_entity_poly.type
_entity_poly.pdbx_seq_one_letter_code
_entity_poly.pdbx_strand_id
1 'polypeptide(L)'
;MTSPSFECRPSHHGHPVESARRSIMTLVAALHAVASRTSKPCVKHIAGNMFESVPNGDAVFLKSMLHLHNDEDCIKILKNCHQAVPNNGKVIAVEIVVPAIPEPVPAARNPFEMDMIMLNNFRGGKERTELEFAKLGMDSGFGGAFRTTYILANYRALEFNKYNSAGGVAAGDADDEATFLHSLELICSFVVPMTLKAAVELGLLDALTTAADGRALTAAELAAQLPAADKAEAACSVDRMLRLLASYNVVRCSTEAGPGGEALRRYSPAPVCRWFAGNNSRGSLAPMVKFVVDEDYLSSWHHLGAAVAGGGQSGFERAHRMPIFEYIGTNSHLNTVFNQAMAQHSEILMSKLLERFHGFDDIGVLVDVGGGTGTTLQMITSRYKHIIGVNFDLPHVIAQAPTLPGVKHIAGNMFESIPTGDAVFLKSMFHLQSDENCIKILKNCHQALPNNGKVIAVEIVLPEIPEPVPAAQNPFQMDMIMLNNFKGGKERTELEFAKLAMDSGFSGGFRATYILANYRALEFSK
;
A
#
# COMPACT_ATOMS: atom_id res chain seq x y z
N MET A 1 -44.81 42.20 23.19
CA MET A 1 -45.10 42.06 21.75
C MET A 1 -43.88 42.55 20.99
N THR A 2 -43.02 41.65 20.55
CA THR A 2 -42.02 41.87 19.49
C THR A 2 -41.43 40.51 19.14
N SER A 3 -41.91 39.94 18.05
CA SER A 3 -41.19 38.90 17.29
C SER A 3 -40.06 39.59 16.51
N PRO A 4 -38.95 38.88 16.25
CA PRO A 4 -38.54 38.79 14.85
C PRO A 4 -38.30 37.35 14.41
N SER A 5 -38.66 37.19 13.14
CA SER A 5 -38.61 36.04 12.27
C SER A 5 -37.20 35.54 11.97
N PHE A 6 -37.14 34.24 11.68
CA PHE A 6 -36.01 33.51 11.11
C PHE A 6 -35.45 34.19 9.84
N GLU A 7 -34.12 34.37 9.79
CA GLU A 7 -33.36 34.37 8.54
C GLU A 7 -32.19 33.38 8.68
N CYS A 8 -32.23 32.35 7.84
CA CYS A 8 -31.23 31.31 7.71
C CYS A 8 -30.06 31.86 6.88
N ARG A 9 -28.85 31.91 7.45
CA ARG A 9 -27.62 32.17 6.67
C ARG A 9 -27.16 30.87 5.99
N PRO A 10 -26.94 30.84 4.67
CA PRO A 10 -26.29 29.69 4.03
C PRO A 10 -24.79 29.69 4.34
N SER A 11 -24.30 28.54 4.79
CA SER A 11 -22.88 28.20 4.91
C SER A 11 -22.20 28.18 3.54
N HIS A 12 -21.06 28.85 3.42
CA HIS A 12 -20.20 28.78 2.25
C HIS A 12 -19.65 27.35 2.05
N HIS A 13 -20.29 26.59 1.16
CA HIS A 13 -19.66 25.47 0.46
C HIS A 13 -19.27 25.98 -0.93
N GLY A 14 -17.97 26.26 -1.11
CA GLY A 14 -17.42 26.58 -2.42
C GLY A 14 -17.61 25.39 -3.36
N HIS A 15 -18.16 25.66 -4.54
CA HIS A 15 -18.41 24.64 -5.56
C HIS A 15 -17.09 23.97 -5.99
N PRO A 16 -17.07 22.63 -6.21
CA PRO A 16 -15.89 21.89 -6.68
C PRO A 16 -15.25 22.46 -7.96
N VAL A 17 -16.06 23.14 -8.79
CA VAL A 17 -15.65 23.77 -10.05
C VAL A 17 -14.74 25.00 -9.84
N GLU A 18 -14.93 25.74 -8.75
CA GLU A 18 -14.08 26.91 -8.41
C GLU A 18 -12.72 26.47 -7.84
N SER A 19 -12.68 25.35 -7.13
CA SER A 19 -11.43 24.75 -6.63
C SER A 19 -10.57 24.23 -7.78
N ALA A 20 -11.16 23.52 -8.74
CA ALA A 20 -10.46 23.06 -9.95
C ALA A 20 -9.93 24.22 -10.80
N ARG A 21 -10.70 25.30 -10.97
CA ARG A 21 -10.24 26.53 -11.66
C ARG A 21 -9.08 27.20 -10.95
N ARG A 22 -9.08 27.24 -9.60
CA ARG A 22 -7.96 27.78 -8.82
C ARG A 22 -6.70 26.92 -8.98
N SER A 23 -6.80 25.60 -8.90
CA SER A 23 -5.65 24.70 -9.06
C SER A 23 -5.01 24.79 -10.45
N ILE A 24 -5.83 24.91 -11.51
CA ILE A 24 -5.34 25.13 -12.88
C ILE A 24 -4.63 26.50 -12.99
N MET A 25 -5.20 27.56 -12.41
CA MET A 25 -4.57 28.88 -12.36
C MET A 25 -3.23 28.88 -11.60
N THR A 26 -3.11 28.10 -10.52
CA THR A 26 -1.88 27.97 -9.74
C THR A 26 -0.80 27.20 -10.51
N LEU A 27 -1.17 26.16 -11.25
CA LEU A 27 -0.23 25.42 -12.12
C LEU A 27 0.27 26.31 -13.27
N VAL A 28 -0.63 27.08 -13.89
CA VAL A 28 -0.28 28.06 -14.93
C VAL A 28 0.64 29.16 -14.37
N ALA A 29 0.42 29.61 -13.13
CA ALA A 29 1.26 30.59 -12.45
C ALA A 29 2.66 30.03 -12.10
N ALA A 30 2.75 28.77 -11.65
CA ALA A 30 4.03 28.10 -11.38
C ALA A 30 4.85 27.89 -12.66
N LEU A 31 4.21 27.48 -13.76
CA LEU A 31 4.83 27.40 -15.09
C LEU A 31 5.28 28.78 -15.59
N HIS A 32 4.49 29.84 -15.33
CA HIS A 32 4.88 31.23 -15.61
C HIS A 32 6.12 31.66 -14.81
N ALA A 33 6.22 31.28 -13.53
CA ALA A 33 7.35 31.64 -12.67
C ALA A 33 8.65 30.92 -13.06
N VAL A 34 8.56 29.71 -13.62
CA VAL A 34 9.72 28.99 -14.19
C VAL A 34 10.11 29.61 -15.53
N ALA A 35 9.15 29.94 -16.40
CA ALA A 35 9.42 30.55 -17.70
C ALA A 35 10.00 31.98 -17.59
N SER A 36 9.55 32.77 -16.61
CA SER A 36 9.98 34.17 -16.40
C SER A 36 11.41 34.29 -15.86
N ARG A 37 11.97 33.23 -15.26
CA ARG A 37 13.38 33.19 -14.84
C ARG A 37 14.35 33.01 -16.02
N THR A 38 13.86 32.69 -17.21
CA THR A 38 14.70 32.37 -18.39
C THR A 38 14.28 33.07 -19.69
N SER A 39 13.22 33.87 -19.74
CA SER A 39 12.66 34.32 -21.03
C SER A 39 13.46 35.45 -21.68
N LYS A 40 14.10 35.13 -22.81
CA LYS A 40 14.26 36.04 -23.96
C LYS A 40 12.88 36.45 -24.52
N PRO A 41 12.74 37.59 -25.22
CA PRO A 41 11.45 38.20 -25.60
C PRO A 41 10.64 37.48 -26.71
N CYS A 42 10.77 36.16 -26.89
CA CYS A 42 10.22 35.43 -28.04
C CYS A 42 9.01 34.51 -27.76
N VAL A 43 8.38 34.59 -26.58
CA VAL A 43 7.23 33.72 -26.23
C VAL A 43 5.93 34.52 -26.27
N LYS A 44 4.95 34.07 -27.07
CA LYS A 44 3.59 34.61 -27.09
C LYS A 44 2.62 33.64 -26.42
N HIS A 45 1.90 34.12 -25.40
CA HIS A 45 0.85 33.34 -24.75
C HIS A 45 -0.48 33.50 -25.49
N ILE A 46 -1.10 32.38 -25.87
CA ILE A 46 -2.38 32.33 -26.57
C ILE A 46 -3.32 31.45 -25.76
N ALA A 47 -4.47 31.97 -25.36
CA ALA A 47 -5.52 31.20 -24.71
C ALA A 47 -6.35 30.45 -25.77
N GLY A 48 -6.74 29.21 -25.51
CA GLY A 48 -7.52 28.40 -26.42
C GLY A 48 -7.89 27.03 -25.85
N ASN A 49 -8.72 26.29 -26.60
CA ASN A 49 -9.12 24.92 -26.29
C ASN A 49 -8.58 23.98 -27.37
N MET A 50 -7.62 23.11 -27.00
CA MET A 50 -6.99 22.19 -27.95
C MET A 50 -7.94 21.16 -28.57
N PHE A 51 -9.10 20.94 -27.95
CA PHE A 51 -10.16 20.09 -28.53
C PHE A 51 -10.91 20.78 -29.68
N GLU A 52 -10.83 22.11 -29.77
CA GLU A 52 -11.46 22.90 -30.82
C GLU A 52 -10.46 23.30 -31.90
N SER A 53 -9.29 23.83 -31.51
CA SER A 53 -8.23 24.22 -32.44
C SER A 53 -6.88 24.38 -31.76
N VAL A 54 -5.81 24.26 -32.54
CA VAL A 54 -4.43 24.52 -32.11
C VAL A 54 -3.86 25.63 -32.99
N PRO A 55 -3.21 26.66 -32.42
CA PRO A 55 -2.59 27.72 -33.22
C PRO A 55 -1.56 27.17 -34.21
N ASN A 56 -1.52 27.77 -35.41
CA ASN A 56 -0.61 27.32 -36.46
C ASN A 56 0.87 27.49 -36.07
N GLY A 57 1.69 26.51 -36.47
CA GLY A 57 3.14 26.55 -36.29
C GLY A 57 3.85 25.49 -37.13
N ASP A 58 5.16 25.64 -37.31
CA ASP A 58 5.98 24.66 -38.05
C ASP A 58 6.08 23.31 -37.31
N ALA A 59 5.94 23.35 -35.98
CA ALA A 59 5.79 22.17 -35.14
C ALA A 59 4.88 22.47 -33.94
N VAL A 60 4.24 21.43 -33.42
CA VAL A 60 3.49 21.48 -32.15
C VAL A 60 4.22 20.62 -31.13
N PHE A 61 4.46 21.19 -29.94
CA PHE A 61 5.08 20.49 -28.83
C PHE A 61 4.03 20.24 -27.74
N LEU A 62 3.81 18.97 -27.41
CA LEU A 62 2.93 18.52 -26.33
C LEU A 62 3.79 17.89 -25.24
N LYS A 63 3.54 18.24 -23.98
CA LYS A 63 4.26 17.65 -22.84
C LYS A 63 3.25 17.10 -21.86
N SER A 64 3.25 15.78 -21.65
CA SER A 64 2.37 15.10 -20.70
C SER A 64 0.90 15.50 -20.90
N MET A 65 0.45 15.51 -22.16
CA MET A 65 -0.90 15.91 -22.51
C MET A 65 -1.73 14.71 -22.95
N LEU A 66 -1.15 13.78 -23.69
CA LEU A 66 -1.89 12.64 -24.24
C LEU A 66 -2.22 11.63 -23.15
N HIS A 67 -1.39 11.48 -22.12
CA HIS A 67 -1.68 10.55 -21.02
C HIS A 67 -2.89 10.96 -20.14
N LEU A 68 -3.33 12.22 -20.21
CA LEU A 68 -4.49 12.74 -19.47
C LEU A 68 -5.84 12.32 -20.08
N HIS A 69 -5.82 11.73 -21.27
CA HIS A 69 -7.00 11.54 -22.11
C HIS A 69 -7.11 10.10 -22.63
N ASN A 70 -8.34 9.68 -22.92
CA ASN A 70 -8.61 8.42 -23.62
C ASN A 70 -8.19 8.51 -25.10
N ASP A 71 -8.23 7.37 -25.81
CA ASP A 71 -7.78 7.30 -27.19
C ASP A 71 -8.60 8.19 -28.14
N GLU A 72 -9.93 8.27 -27.96
CA GLU A 72 -10.78 9.14 -28.81
C GLU A 72 -10.43 10.62 -28.67
N ASP A 73 -10.17 11.06 -27.44
CA ASP A 73 -9.82 12.42 -27.12
C ASP A 73 -8.39 12.75 -27.54
N CYS A 74 -7.44 11.82 -27.38
CA CYS A 74 -6.11 11.94 -27.98
C CYS A 74 -6.18 12.08 -29.50
N ILE A 75 -7.03 11.30 -30.17
CA ILE A 75 -7.21 11.39 -31.62
C ILE A 75 -7.77 12.77 -32.01
N LYS A 76 -8.73 13.33 -31.26
CA LYS A 76 -9.23 14.69 -31.51
C LYS A 76 -8.14 15.74 -31.36
N ILE A 77 -7.36 15.68 -30.27
CA ILE A 77 -6.24 16.60 -30.03
C ILE A 77 -5.22 16.51 -31.17
N LEU A 78 -4.78 15.30 -31.49
CA LEU A 78 -3.79 15.05 -32.54
C LEU A 78 -4.29 15.45 -33.93
N LYS A 79 -5.58 15.30 -34.23
CA LYS A 79 -6.19 15.82 -35.48
C LYS A 79 -6.12 17.35 -35.56
N ASN A 80 -6.37 18.06 -34.46
CA ASN A 80 -6.24 19.51 -34.44
C ASN A 80 -4.77 19.94 -34.56
N CYS A 81 -3.84 19.23 -33.91
CA CYS A 81 -2.42 19.46 -34.11
C CYS A 81 -1.98 19.20 -35.56
N HIS A 82 -2.50 18.14 -36.18
CA HIS A 82 -2.25 17.82 -37.59
C HIS A 82 -2.72 18.93 -38.54
N GLN A 83 -3.85 19.57 -38.24
CA GLN A 83 -4.36 20.72 -39.01
C GLN A 83 -3.50 21.98 -38.82
N ALA A 84 -2.95 22.18 -37.61
CA ALA A 84 -2.16 23.34 -37.26
C ALA A 84 -0.74 23.37 -37.86
N VAL A 85 -0.23 22.22 -38.32
CA VAL A 85 1.12 22.10 -38.91
C VAL A 85 1.09 22.01 -40.44
N PRO A 86 2.06 22.60 -41.15
CA PRO A 86 2.19 22.46 -42.61
C PRO A 86 2.55 21.01 -43.00
N ASN A 87 2.53 20.68 -44.29
CA ASN A 87 2.76 19.30 -44.77
C ASN A 87 4.14 18.73 -44.37
N ASN A 88 5.15 19.58 -44.21
CA ASN A 88 6.48 19.22 -43.72
C ASN A 88 6.64 19.43 -42.20
N GLY A 89 5.58 19.83 -41.51
CA GLY A 89 5.57 20.03 -40.07
C GLY A 89 5.38 18.74 -39.29
N LYS A 90 5.58 18.82 -37.97
CA LYS A 90 5.53 17.67 -37.07
C LYS A 90 4.93 18.00 -35.71
N VAL A 91 4.39 16.98 -35.05
CA VAL A 91 4.01 17.05 -33.64
C VAL A 91 5.02 16.26 -32.84
N ILE A 92 5.54 16.86 -31.77
CA ILE A 92 6.45 16.23 -30.83
C ILE A 92 5.71 16.12 -29.51
N ALA A 93 5.39 14.91 -29.07
CA ALA A 93 4.80 14.66 -27.76
C ALA A 93 5.84 14.04 -26.83
N VAL A 94 6.06 14.65 -25.67
CA VAL A 94 6.88 14.05 -24.61
C VAL A 94 5.97 13.38 -23.61
N GLU A 95 5.96 12.04 -23.63
CA GLU A 95 5.05 11.20 -22.85
C GLU A 95 5.81 10.07 -22.16
N ILE A 96 5.22 9.49 -21.13
CA ILE A 96 5.70 8.23 -20.54
C ILE A 96 5.25 7.09 -21.46
N VAL A 97 6.15 6.15 -21.74
CA VAL A 97 5.84 4.96 -22.55
C VAL A 97 5.94 3.71 -21.68
N VAL A 98 4.85 2.93 -21.67
CA VAL A 98 4.74 1.68 -20.92
C VAL A 98 5.31 0.53 -21.75
N PRO A 99 6.11 -0.38 -21.17
CA PRO A 99 6.54 -1.57 -21.88
C PRO A 99 5.35 -2.51 -22.14
N ALA A 100 5.33 -3.15 -23.31
CA ALA A 100 4.23 -4.04 -23.71
C ALA A 100 4.10 -5.29 -22.81
N ILE A 101 5.22 -5.74 -22.25
CA ILE A 101 5.32 -6.84 -21.30
C ILE A 101 5.84 -6.27 -19.97
N PRO A 102 5.14 -6.47 -18.85
CA PRO A 102 5.65 -6.08 -17.53
C PRO A 102 6.84 -6.95 -17.17
N GLU A 103 8.00 -6.32 -16.97
CA GLU A 103 9.16 -6.99 -16.42
C GLU A 103 9.21 -6.77 -14.89
N PRO A 104 9.56 -7.79 -14.10
CA PRO A 104 9.57 -7.70 -12.65
C PRO A 104 10.86 -7.05 -12.12
N VAL A 105 11.33 -5.99 -12.77
CA VAL A 105 12.54 -5.23 -12.40
C VAL A 105 12.16 -3.81 -11.97
N PRO A 106 12.84 -3.22 -10.96
CA PRO A 106 12.46 -1.90 -10.42
C PRO A 106 12.29 -0.80 -11.49
N ALA A 107 13.22 -0.74 -12.45
CA ALA A 107 13.20 0.23 -13.55
C ALA A 107 11.92 0.16 -14.41
N ALA A 108 11.28 -1.02 -14.49
CA ALA A 108 10.09 -1.26 -15.30
C ALA A 108 8.76 -1.01 -14.55
N ARG A 109 8.77 -0.68 -13.24
CA ARG A 109 7.55 -0.55 -12.42
C ARG A 109 6.86 0.81 -12.53
N ASN A 110 7.66 1.87 -12.54
CA ASN A 110 7.22 3.26 -12.56
C ASN A 110 6.16 3.61 -13.63
N PRO A 111 6.27 3.19 -14.91
CA PRO A 111 5.28 3.57 -15.91
C PRO A 111 3.92 2.91 -15.63
N PHE A 112 3.87 1.77 -14.94
CA PHE A 112 2.62 1.14 -14.49
C PHE A 112 2.01 1.85 -13.29
N GLU A 113 2.83 2.39 -12.38
CA GLU A 113 2.33 3.21 -11.27
C GLU A 113 1.72 4.51 -11.78
N MET A 114 2.40 5.18 -12.71
CA MET A 114 1.88 6.37 -13.39
C MET A 114 0.61 6.05 -14.16
N ASP A 115 0.51 4.87 -14.79
CA ASP A 115 -0.71 4.42 -15.44
C ASP A 115 -1.88 4.33 -14.46
N MET A 116 -1.67 3.79 -13.26
CA MET A 116 -2.70 3.75 -12.22
C MET A 116 -3.06 5.14 -11.69
N ILE A 117 -2.10 6.06 -11.57
CA ILE A 117 -2.37 7.45 -11.21
C ILE A 117 -3.24 8.13 -12.28
N MET A 118 -2.94 7.89 -13.56
CA MET A 118 -3.74 8.42 -14.67
C MET A 118 -5.15 7.84 -14.68
N LEU A 119 -5.30 6.51 -14.47
CA LEU A 119 -6.59 5.84 -14.34
C LEU A 119 -7.45 6.47 -13.25
N ASN A 120 -6.85 6.76 -12.10
CA ASN A 120 -7.55 7.23 -10.92
C ASN A 120 -7.93 8.72 -11.00
N ASN A 121 -7.03 9.56 -11.51
CA ASN A 121 -7.19 11.01 -11.44
C ASN A 121 -7.87 11.63 -12.67
N PHE A 122 -7.81 10.97 -13.82
CA PHE A 122 -8.32 11.51 -15.07
C PHE A 122 -9.24 10.49 -15.75
N ARG A 123 -10.47 10.91 -16.05
CA ARG A 123 -11.44 10.04 -16.72
C ARG A 123 -10.92 9.64 -18.10
N GLY A 124 -10.55 8.37 -18.25
CA GLY A 124 -9.95 7.83 -19.47
C GLY A 124 -8.45 8.07 -19.62
N GLY A 125 -7.79 8.69 -18.64
CA GLY A 125 -6.34 8.87 -18.61
C GLY A 125 -5.63 7.51 -18.61
N LYS A 126 -4.56 7.40 -19.40
CA LYS A 126 -3.87 6.14 -19.68
C LYS A 126 -2.45 6.38 -20.18
N GLU A 127 -1.51 5.65 -19.60
CA GLU A 127 -0.18 5.49 -20.15
C GLU A 127 -0.17 4.36 -21.19
N ARG A 128 0.54 4.58 -22.29
CA ARG A 128 0.45 3.76 -23.51
C ARG A 128 1.78 3.15 -23.88
N THR A 129 1.71 2.02 -24.56
CA THR A 129 2.83 1.42 -25.27
C THR A 129 3.18 2.25 -26.51
N GLU A 130 4.40 2.07 -27.01
CA GLU A 130 4.86 2.71 -28.24
C GLU A 130 3.94 2.40 -29.44
N LEU A 131 3.45 1.16 -29.53
CA LEU A 131 2.53 0.73 -30.58
C LEU A 131 1.16 1.42 -30.48
N GLU A 132 0.66 1.60 -29.26
CA GLU A 132 -0.59 2.33 -29.02
C GLU A 132 -0.45 3.82 -29.41
N PHE A 133 0.69 4.45 -29.09
CA PHE A 133 0.96 5.82 -29.55
C PHE A 133 1.07 5.90 -31.08
N ALA A 134 1.76 4.95 -31.72
CA ALA A 134 1.84 4.89 -33.19
C ALA A 134 0.44 4.79 -33.82
N LYS A 135 -0.44 3.96 -33.25
CA LYS A 135 -1.84 3.81 -33.67
C LYS A 135 -2.63 5.11 -33.55
N LEU A 136 -2.50 5.85 -32.44
CA LEU A 136 -3.12 7.18 -32.27
C LEU A 136 -2.69 8.15 -33.38
N GLY A 137 -1.41 8.13 -33.75
CA GLY A 137 -0.88 8.94 -34.84
C GLY A 137 -1.56 8.64 -36.17
N MET A 138 -1.64 7.35 -36.54
CA MET A 138 -2.29 6.88 -37.76
C MET A 138 -3.77 7.27 -37.80
N ASP A 139 -4.51 7.03 -36.72
CA ASP A 139 -5.95 7.33 -36.62
C ASP A 139 -6.23 8.85 -36.65
N SER A 140 -5.20 9.66 -36.42
CA SER A 140 -5.25 11.13 -36.45
C SER A 140 -4.81 11.74 -37.78
N GLY A 141 -4.42 10.91 -38.77
CA GLY A 141 -4.04 11.35 -40.11
C GLY A 141 -2.53 11.56 -40.31
N PHE A 142 -1.68 11.19 -39.34
CA PHE A 142 -0.23 11.21 -39.53
C PHE A 142 0.20 9.96 -40.32
N GLY A 143 0.38 10.13 -41.64
CA GLY A 143 0.82 9.07 -42.56
C GLY A 143 2.34 8.98 -42.76
N GLY A 144 3.12 9.88 -42.14
CA GLY A 144 4.59 9.84 -42.16
C GLY A 144 5.19 8.92 -41.09
N ALA A 145 6.52 8.81 -41.09
CA ALA A 145 7.24 8.00 -40.09
C ALA A 145 6.93 8.45 -38.64
N PHE A 146 6.48 7.52 -37.80
CA PHE A 146 6.46 7.69 -36.35
C PHE A 146 7.85 7.41 -35.80
N ARG A 147 8.41 8.34 -35.02
CA ARG A 147 9.73 8.15 -34.39
C ARG A 147 9.63 8.31 -32.90
N THR A 148 10.45 7.54 -32.20
CA THR A 148 10.57 7.59 -30.76
C THR A 148 12.03 7.85 -30.41
N THR A 149 12.26 8.91 -29.63
CA THR A 149 13.58 9.26 -29.13
C THR A 149 13.57 9.15 -27.61
N TYR A 150 14.55 8.43 -27.08
CA TYR A 150 14.76 8.31 -25.64
C TYR A 150 15.18 9.67 -25.05
N ILE A 151 14.60 10.04 -23.89
CA ILE A 151 14.98 11.26 -23.16
C ILE A 151 15.62 10.90 -21.82
N LEU A 152 14.83 10.34 -20.91
CA LEU A 152 15.22 9.97 -19.55
C LEU A 152 14.21 8.96 -19.01
N ALA A 153 14.68 7.88 -18.39
CA ALA A 153 13.80 6.89 -17.77
C ALA A 153 12.76 6.36 -18.77
N ASN A 154 11.47 6.42 -18.42
CA ASN A 154 10.37 6.00 -19.29
C ASN A 154 9.82 7.14 -20.18
N TYR A 155 10.41 8.33 -20.16
CA TYR A 155 9.99 9.43 -21.03
C TYR A 155 10.54 9.24 -22.45
N ARG A 156 9.68 9.45 -23.44
CA ARG A 156 10.02 9.42 -24.86
C ARG A 156 9.53 10.69 -25.54
N ALA A 157 10.32 11.22 -26.47
CA ALA A 157 9.84 12.17 -27.47
C ALA A 157 9.26 11.36 -28.64
N LEU A 158 7.96 11.46 -28.83
CA LEU A 158 7.19 10.83 -29.88
C LEU A 158 6.99 11.85 -31.00
N GLU A 159 7.59 11.61 -32.16
CA GLU A 159 7.48 12.47 -33.33
C GLU A 159 6.44 11.90 -34.30
N PHE A 160 5.32 12.60 -34.44
CA PHE A 160 4.28 12.36 -35.42
C PHE A 160 4.53 13.24 -36.64
N ASN A 161 5.04 12.65 -37.73
CA ASN A 161 5.34 13.37 -38.96
C ASN A 161 4.14 13.33 -39.91
N LYS A 162 3.79 14.48 -40.50
CA LYS A 162 2.69 14.58 -41.45
C LYS A 162 3.01 13.85 -42.76
N TYR A 163 4.24 13.98 -43.27
CA TYR A 163 4.79 13.21 -44.40
C TYR A 163 6.32 12.98 -44.25
N ASN A 164 6.88 12.00 -44.97
CA ASN A 164 8.20 11.39 -44.69
C ASN A 164 9.40 12.34 -44.51
N SER A 165 10.18 12.05 -43.47
CA SER A 165 11.62 12.31 -43.39
C SER A 165 12.26 11.23 -42.48
N ALA A 166 13.56 10.95 -42.66
CA ALA A 166 14.29 9.88 -41.96
C ALA A 166 15.28 10.43 -40.91
N GLY A 167 15.60 9.62 -39.88
CA GLY A 167 16.81 9.82 -39.05
C GLY A 167 16.68 9.47 -37.55
N GLY A 168 17.53 8.50 -37.12
CA GLY A 168 18.50 8.55 -35.99
C GLY A 168 18.03 8.57 -34.52
N VAL A 169 18.38 7.52 -33.76
CA VAL A 169 18.23 7.42 -32.29
C VAL A 169 19.59 7.59 -31.60
N ALA A 170 19.63 8.28 -30.45
CA ALA A 170 20.79 8.34 -29.56
C ALA A 170 20.40 7.80 -28.16
N ALA A 171 21.33 7.10 -27.50
CA ALA A 171 21.14 6.49 -26.18
C ALA A 171 21.65 7.41 -25.06
N GLY A 172 20.95 7.42 -23.91
CA GLY A 172 21.27 8.21 -22.72
C GLY A 172 22.18 7.48 -21.71
N ASP A 173 22.54 8.20 -20.65
CA ASP A 173 23.39 7.75 -19.54
C ASP A 173 22.58 6.93 -18.51
N ALA A 174 23.01 5.71 -18.22
CA ALA A 174 22.19 4.68 -17.54
C ALA A 174 22.13 4.82 -16.00
N ASP A 175 23.09 5.50 -15.37
CA ASP A 175 23.20 5.60 -13.90
C ASP A 175 22.24 6.65 -13.31
N ASP A 176 22.20 7.84 -13.93
CA ASP A 176 21.25 8.92 -13.59
C ASP A 176 19.78 8.47 -13.81
N GLU A 177 19.55 7.66 -14.85
CA GLU A 177 18.24 7.08 -15.16
C GLU A 177 17.75 6.15 -14.04
N ALA A 178 18.58 5.21 -13.59
CA ALA A 178 18.20 4.26 -12.55
C ALA A 178 17.86 4.98 -11.24
N THR A 179 18.65 6.01 -10.89
CA THR A 179 18.44 6.84 -9.70
C THR A 179 17.14 7.64 -9.77
N PHE A 180 16.84 8.23 -10.94
CA PHE A 180 15.59 8.96 -11.16
C PHE A 180 14.36 8.03 -11.11
N LEU A 181 14.46 6.84 -11.73
CA LEU A 181 13.40 5.81 -11.69
C LEU A 181 13.10 5.37 -10.27
N HIS A 182 14.13 5.12 -9.47
CA HIS A 182 13.97 4.74 -8.07
C HIS A 182 13.33 5.86 -7.24
N SER A 183 13.70 7.11 -7.49
CA SER A 183 13.08 8.27 -6.82
C SER A 183 11.57 8.36 -7.05
N LEU A 184 11.13 8.10 -8.28
CA LEU A 184 9.72 8.08 -8.64
C LEU A 184 8.97 6.86 -8.06
N GLU A 185 9.60 5.69 -8.01
CA GLU A 185 9.06 4.49 -7.33
C GLU A 185 8.78 4.79 -5.85
N LEU A 186 9.70 5.48 -5.15
CA LEU A 186 9.48 5.88 -3.76
C LEU A 186 8.26 6.81 -3.59
N ILE A 187 8.13 7.80 -4.48
CA ILE A 187 7.01 8.76 -4.46
C ILE A 187 5.66 8.07 -4.74
N CYS A 188 5.65 7.13 -5.67
CA CYS A 188 4.42 6.47 -6.15
C CYS A 188 4.13 5.13 -5.45
N SER A 189 4.96 4.73 -4.48
CA SER A 189 4.86 3.44 -3.78
C SER A 189 3.48 3.12 -3.18
N PHE A 190 2.69 4.15 -2.82
CA PHE A 190 1.32 4.00 -2.32
C PHE A 190 0.35 3.34 -3.32
N VAL A 191 0.65 3.43 -4.63
CA VAL A 191 -0.21 2.90 -5.70
C VAL A 191 -0.33 1.37 -5.59
N VAL A 192 0.73 0.69 -5.16
CA VAL A 192 0.78 -0.77 -5.04
C VAL A 192 -0.20 -1.31 -3.98
N PRO A 193 -0.13 -0.92 -2.70
CA PRO A 193 -1.05 -1.43 -1.69
C PRO A 193 -2.50 -1.01 -1.96
N MET A 194 -2.74 0.16 -2.54
CA MET A 194 -4.09 0.60 -2.96
C MET A 194 -4.65 -0.28 -4.09
N THR A 195 -3.84 -0.60 -5.10
CA THR A 195 -4.24 -1.49 -6.19
C THR A 195 -4.45 -2.92 -5.69
N LEU A 196 -3.62 -3.38 -4.76
CA LEU A 196 -3.77 -4.69 -4.12
C LEU A 196 -5.07 -4.80 -3.31
N LYS A 197 -5.43 -3.75 -2.55
CA LYS A 197 -6.72 -3.66 -1.84
C LYS A 197 -7.88 -3.83 -2.81
N ALA A 198 -7.89 -3.07 -3.90
CA ALA A 198 -8.93 -3.15 -4.92
C ALA A 198 -9.00 -4.54 -5.57
N ALA A 199 -7.86 -5.16 -5.89
CA ALA A 199 -7.83 -6.50 -6.44
C ALA A 199 -8.37 -7.58 -5.49
N VAL A 200 -8.15 -7.42 -4.18
CA VAL A 200 -8.74 -8.25 -3.13
C VAL A 200 -10.25 -8.03 -3.03
N GLU A 201 -10.72 -6.78 -3.02
CA GLU A 201 -12.15 -6.45 -2.92
C GLU A 201 -12.96 -6.91 -4.13
N LEU A 202 -12.36 -6.85 -5.32
CA LEU A 202 -12.96 -7.33 -6.56
C LEU A 202 -12.86 -8.86 -6.72
N GLY A 203 -12.22 -9.58 -5.79
CA GLY A 203 -12.07 -11.04 -5.86
C GLY A 203 -11.16 -11.52 -7.00
N LEU A 204 -10.32 -10.66 -7.56
CA LEU A 204 -9.47 -10.99 -8.73
C LEU A 204 -8.43 -12.06 -8.37
N LEU A 205 -7.84 -11.96 -7.17
CA LEU A 205 -6.82 -12.92 -6.71
C LEU A 205 -7.42 -14.31 -6.42
N ASP A 206 -8.65 -14.35 -5.92
CA ASP A 206 -9.40 -15.59 -5.69
C ASP A 206 -9.75 -16.26 -7.02
N ALA A 207 -10.26 -15.48 -8.00
CA ALA A 207 -10.58 -15.98 -9.33
C ALA A 207 -9.33 -16.57 -10.03
N LEU A 208 -8.17 -15.92 -9.91
CA LEU A 208 -6.91 -16.45 -10.45
C LEU A 208 -6.46 -17.73 -9.73
N THR A 209 -6.65 -17.81 -8.41
CA THR A 209 -6.19 -18.95 -7.59
C THR A 209 -7.09 -20.18 -7.75
N THR A 210 -8.38 -19.97 -8.08
CA THR A 210 -9.38 -21.05 -8.22
C THR A 210 -9.65 -21.44 -9.68
N ALA A 211 -8.96 -20.81 -10.63
CA ALA A 211 -9.10 -21.11 -12.05
C ALA A 211 -8.86 -22.61 -12.32
N ALA A 212 -9.83 -23.25 -12.98
CA ALA A 212 -9.74 -24.66 -13.36
C ALA A 212 -8.44 -24.95 -14.12
N ASP A 213 -7.81 -26.09 -13.79
CA ASP A 213 -6.56 -26.58 -14.39
C ASP A 213 -5.34 -25.66 -14.23
N GLY A 214 -5.40 -24.65 -13.36
CA GLY A 214 -4.31 -23.68 -13.16
C GLY A 214 -4.07 -22.79 -14.38
N ARG A 215 -5.05 -22.67 -15.27
CA ARG A 215 -4.93 -21.90 -16.52
C ARG A 215 -4.81 -20.40 -16.25
N ALA A 216 -4.13 -19.70 -17.15
CA ALA A 216 -4.05 -18.24 -17.10
C ALA A 216 -5.32 -17.58 -17.68
N LEU A 217 -5.83 -16.57 -16.99
CA LEU A 217 -7.07 -15.84 -17.32
C LEU A 217 -6.77 -14.51 -18.00
N THR A 218 -7.62 -14.13 -18.96
CA THR A 218 -7.61 -12.78 -19.54
C THR A 218 -8.35 -11.78 -18.64
N ALA A 219 -8.07 -10.49 -18.80
CA ALA A 219 -8.80 -9.44 -18.09
C ALA A 219 -10.29 -9.42 -18.43
N ALA A 220 -10.67 -9.79 -19.66
CA ALA A 220 -12.07 -9.91 -20.08
C ALA A 220 -12.80 -11.04 -19.33
N GLU A 221 -12.17 -12.19 -19.14
CA GLU A 221 -12.74 -13.31 -18.36
C GLU A 221 -12.93 -12.97 -16.88
N LEU A 222 -12.03 -12.16 -16.32
CA LEU A 222 -12.13 -11.68 -14.94
C LEU A 222 -13.23 -10.61 -14.81
N ALA A 223 -13.25 -9.62 -15.71
CA ALA A 223 -14.26 -8.56 -15.72
C ALA A 223 -15.68 -9.08 -15.99
N ALA A 224 -15.82 -10.19 -16.72
CA ALA A 224 -17.10 -10.85 -16.94
C ALA A 224 -17.79 -11.24 -15.61
N GLN A 225 -17.02 -11.51 -14.55
CA GLN A 225 -17.53 -11.92 -13.24
C GLN A 225 -17.87 -10.72 -12.31
N LEU A 226 -17.41 -9.51 -12.65
CA LEU A 226 -17.62 -8.32 -11.83
C LEU A 226 -19.02 -7.72 -12.03
N PRO A 227 -19.63 -7.05 -11.03
CA PRO A 227 -20.90 -6.35 -11.21
C PRO A 227 -20.72 -4.99 -11.92
N ALA A 228 -20.11 -4.98 -13.11
CA ALA A 228 -19.84 -3.77 -13.90
C ALA A 228 -20.88 -3.55 -15.00
N ALA A 229 -21.35 -2.31 -15.15
CA ALA A 229 -22.29 -1.91 -16.20
C ALA A 229 -21.67 -1.97 -17.60
N ASP A 230 -20.42 -1.50 -17.74
CA ASP A 230 -19.61 -1.65 -18.94
C ASP A 230 -18.52 -2.70 -18.71
N LYS A 231 -18.66 -3.85 -19.38
CA LYS A 231 -17.72 -4.97 -19.27
C LYS A 231 -16.41 -4.73 -20.00
N ALA A 232 -16.43 -3.94 -21.07
CA ALA A 232 -15.23 -3.62 -21.84
C ALA A 232 -14.35 -2.64 -21.05
N GLU A 233 -14.95 -1.59 -20.48
CA GLU A 233 -14.23 -0.64 -19.61
C GLU A 233 -13.67 -1.35 -18.37
N ALA A 234 -14.46 -2.22 -17.74
CA ALA A 234 -13.99 -3.02 -16.61
C ALA A 234 -12.81 -3.94 -16.98
N ALA A 235 -12.85 -4.59 -18.14
CA ALA A 235 -11.74 -5.42 -18.63
C ALA A 235 -10.47 -4.59 -18.83
N CYS A 236 -10.56 -3.39 -19.39
CA CYS A 236 -9.42 -2.48 -19.52
C CYS A 236 -8.83 -2.09 -18.15
N SER A 237 -9.67 -1.74 -17.18
CA SER A 237 -9.22 -1.39 -15.83
C SER A 237 -8.59 -2.58 -15.09
N VAL A 238 -9.19 -3.77 -15.18
CA VAL A 238 -8.65 -5.02 -14.61
C VAL A 238 -7.30 -5.35 -15.23
N ASP A 239 -7.14 -5.19 -16.55
CA ASP A 239 -5.86 -5.42 -17.21
C ASP A 239 -4.77 -4.48 -16.66
N ARG A 240 -5.05 -3.18 -16.54
CA ARG A 240 -4.09 -2.20 -15.99
C ARG A 240 -3.69 -2.51 -14.54
N MET A 241 -4.66 -2.85 -13.70
CA MET A 241 -4.42 -3.28 -12.32
C MET A 241 -3.52 -4.52 -12.24
N LEU A 242 -3.87 -5.58 -12.99
CA LEU A 242 -3.10 -6.83 -12.97
C LEU A 242 -1.72 -6.68 -13.60
N ARG A 243 -1.57 -5.75 -14.54
CA ARG A 243 -0.27 -5.40 -15.14
C ARG A 243 0.68 -4.78 -14.13
N LEU A 244 0.20 -3.83 -13.32
CA LEU A 244 0.97 -3.31 -12.18
C LEU A 244 1.28 -4.42 -11.17
N LEU A 245 0.29 -5.21 -10.77
CA LEU A 245 0.51 -6.32 -9.83
C LEU A 245 1.50 -7.37 -10.39
N ALA A 246 1.57 -7.55 -11.71
CA ALA A 246 2.55 -8.41 -12.34
C ALA A 246 3.98 -7.85 -12.26
N SER A 247 4.19 -6.54 -12.44
CA SER A 247 5.52 -5.91 -12.31
C SER A 247 6.07 -5.97 -10.87
N TYR A 248 5.19 -6.23 -9.90
CA TYR A 248 5.52 -6.46 -8.50
C TYR A 248 5.55 -7.93 -8.08
N ASN A 249 5.49 -8.87 -9.04
CA ASN A 249 5.41 -10.33 -8.80
C ASN A 249 4.24 -10.76 -7.89
N VAL A 250 3.16 -9.97 -7.84
CA VAL A 250 1.93 -10.33 -7.14
C VAL A 250 1.14 -11.33 -7.96
N VAL A 251 1.11 -11.16 -9.28
CA VAL A 251 0.61 -12.14 -10.26
C VAL A 251 1.67 -12.38 -11.33
N ARG A 252 1.53 -13.44 -12.12
CA ARG A 252 2.35 -13.65 -13.32
C ARG A 252 1.60 -13.16 -14.55
N CYS A 253 2.33 -12.60 -15.51
CA CYS A 253 1.78 -12.18 -16.80
C CYS A 253 2.48 -12.93 -17.93
N SER A 254 1.70 -13.36 -18.92
CA SER A 254 2.17 -13.93 -20.18
C SER A 254 1.41 -13.27 -21.33
N THR A 255 2.00 -13.28 -22.53
CA THR A 255 1.36 -12.71 -23.73
C THR A 255 1.20 -13.76 -24.81
N GLU A 256 0.09 -13.69 -25.53
CA GLU A 256 -0.18 -14.47 -26.73
C GLU A 256 -0.66 -13.55 -27.87
N ALA A 257 -0.51 -14.00 -29.12
CA ALA A 257 -1.01 -13.25 -30.26
C ALA A 257 -2.56 -13.32 -30.27
N GLY A 258 -3.20 -12.16 -30.14
CA GLY A 258 -4.65 -12.05 -30.24
C GLY A 258 -5.14 -12.22 -31.69
N PRO A 259 -6.46 -12.36 -31.89
CA PRO A 259 -7.06 -12.57 -33.22
C PRO A 259 -6.75 -11.48 -34.25
N GLY A 260 -6.43 -10.26 -33.78
CA GLY A 260 -6.05 -9.11 -34.62
C GLY A 260 -4.55 -8.78 -34.64
N GLY A 261 -3.69 -9.67 -34.14
CA GLY A 261 -2.24 -9.44 -34.02
C GLY A 261 -1.82 -8.57 -32.83
N GLU A 262 -2.78 -8.09 -32.02
CA GLU A 262 -2.50 -7.38 -30.77
C GLU A 262 -2.03 -8.35 -29.67
N ALA A 263 -1.14 -7.90 -28.78
CA ALA A 263 -0.66 -8.72 -27.67
C ALA A 263 -1.75 -8.89 -26.59
N LEU A 264 -2.31 -10.10 -26.47
CA LEU A 264 -3.30 -10.45 -25.45
C LEU A 264 -2.58 -10.94 -24.19
N ARG A 265 -2.79 -10.22 -23.07
CA ARG A 265 -2.22 -10.58 -21.76
C ARG A 265 -3.09 -11.62 -21.05
N ARG A 266 -2.43 -12.62 -20.46
CA ARG A 266 -3.01 -13.61 -19.56
C ARG A 266 -2.30 -13.61 -18.22
N TYR A 267 -3.09 -13.68 -17.16
CA TYR A 267 -2.64 -13.61 -15.78
C TYR A 267 -2.82 -14.95 -15.07
N SER A 268 -1.86 -15.32 -14.24
CA SER A 268 -1.93 -16.49 -13.37
C SER A 268 -1.41 -16.13 -11.98
N PRO A 269 -1.78 -16.86 -10.91
CA PRO A 269 -1.34 -16.51 -9.57
C PRO A 269 0.19 -16.66 -9.42
N ALA A 270 0.83 -15.68 -8.80
CA ALA A 270 2.20 -15.82 -8.30
C ALA A 270 2.19 -16.41 -6.88
N PRO A 271 3.33 -16.89 -6.35
CA PRO A 271 3.36 -17.54 -5.04
C PRO A 271 2.81 -16.71 -3.88
N VAL A 272 2.81 -15.37 -3.97
CA VAL A 272 2.28 -14.49 -2.92
C VAL A 272 0.75 -14.45 -2.88
N CYS A 273 0.05 -14.76 -3.98
CA CYS A 273 -1.42 -14.83 -4.01
C CYS A 273 -1.99 -15.75 -2.93
N ARG A 274 -1.27 -16.81 -2.55
CA ARG A 274 -1.69 -17.75 -1.48
C ARG A 274 -1.95 -17.07 -0.12
N TRP A 275 -1.31 -15.92 0.12
CA TRP A 275 -1.48 -15.15 1.34
C TRP A 275 -2.63 -14.16 1.26
N PHE A 276 -3.16 -13.89 0.07
CA PHE A 276 -4.27 -12.94 -0.12
C PHE A 276 -5.57 -13.62 -0.57
N ALA A 277 -5.51 -14.88 -1.00
CA ALA A 277 -6.69 -15.65 -1.35
C ALA A 277 -7.53 -16.02 -0.11
N GLY A 278 -8.85 -15.97 -0.25
CA GLY A 278 -9.82 -16.24 0.82
C GLY A 278 -10.01 -17.71 1.16
N ASN A 279 -9.53 -18.63 0.32
CA ASN A 279 -9.69 -20.09 0.50
C ASN A 279 -8.55 -20.76 1.29
N ASN A 280 -7.66 -19.98 1.92
CA ASN A 280 -6.53 -20.55 2.66
C ASN A 280 -6.95 -20.97 4.08
N SER A 281 -6.97 -22.29 4.32
CA SER A 281 -7.24 -22.89 5.63
C SER A 281 -6.28 -22.47 6.78
N ARG A 282 -5.18 -21.76 6.46
CA ARG A 282 -4.16 -21.31 7.44
C ARG A 282 -4.15 -19.78 7.63
N GLY A 283 -5.22 -19.10 7.23
CA GLY A 283 -5.40 -17.65 7.36
C GLY A 283 -4.99 -16.85 6.10
N SER A 284 -5.42 -15.59 6.05
CA SER A 284 -5.22 -14.66 4.93
C SER A 284 -4.79 -13.25 5.38
N LEU A 285 -3.88 -12.63 4.64
CA LEU A 285 -3.46 -11.23 4.79
C LEU A 285 -4.39 -10.25 4.04
N ALA A 286 -5.42 -10.72 3.34
CA ALA A 286 -6.38 -9.84 2.65
C ALA A 286 -7.04 -8.81 3.60
N PRO A 287 -7.51 -9.18 4.82
CA PRO A 287 -8.04 -8.18 5.76
C PRO A 287 -6.97 -7.19 6.24
N MET A 288 -5.71 -7.62 6.36
CA MET A 288 -4.60 -6.72 6.71
C MET A 288 -4.42 -5.64 5.65
N VAL A 289 -4.45 -5.99 4.36
CA VAL A 289 -4.38 -5.00 3.28
C VAL A 289 -5.49 -3.97 3.41
N LYS A 290 -6.73 -4.39 3.71
CA LYS A 290 -7.86 -3.47 3.90
C LYS A 290 -7.66 -2.53 5.09
N PHE A 291 -7.11 -3.03 6.19
CA PHE A 291 -6.85 -2.25 7.40
C PHE A 291 -5.78 -1.18 7.17
N VAL A 292 -4.62 -1.54 6.64
CA VAL A 292 -3.45 -0.63 6.58
C VAL A 292 -3.62 0.51 5.58
N VAL A 293 -4.58 0.41 4.65
CA VAL A 293 -4.96 1.49 3.72
C VAL A 293 -6.39 1.96 3.93
N ASP A 294 -6.98 1.68 5.09
CA ASP A 294 -8.24 2.29 5.48
C ASP A 294 -8.08 3.81 5.59
N GLU A 295 -9.12 4.57 5.24
CA GLU A 295 -9.05 6.04 5.17
C GLU A 295 -8.70 6.66 6.52
N ASP A 296 -9.35 6.19 7.60
CA ASP A 296 -9.11 6.71 8.95
C ASP A 296 -7.69 6.36 9.40
N TYR A 297 -7.22 5.16 9.09
CA TYR A 297 -5.87 4.72 9.43
C TYR A 297 -4.81 5.52 8.66
N LEU A 298 -4.99 5.67 7.35
CA LEU A 298 -4.01 6.29 6.45
C LEU A 298 -3.91 7.81 6.66
N SER A 299 -5.00 8.46 7.06
CA SER A 299 -5.04 9.91 7.31
C SER A 299 -3.99 10.39 8.33
N SER A 300 -3.62 9.52 9.28
CA SER A 300 -2.58 9.78 10.29
C SER A 300 -1.21 10.15 9.69
N TRP A 301 -0.87 9.59 8.53
CA TRP A 301 0.43 9.81 7.88
C TRP A 301 0.61 11.25 7.38
N HIS A 302 -0.48 11.98 7.11
CA HIS A 302 -0.41 13.42 6.81
C HIS A 302 0.08 14.26 7.99
N HIS A 303 0.05 13.69 9.20
CA HIS A 303 0.46 14.37 10.43
C HIS A 303 1.83 13.92 10.95
N LEU A 304 2.51 12.96 10.30
CA LEU A 304 3.79 12.42 10.77
C LEU A 304 4.85 13.51 10.98
N GLY A 305 5.06 14.39 9.99
CA GLY A 305 6.04 15.48 10.10
C GLY A 305 5.73 16.45 11.25
N ALA A 306 4.46 16.78 11.45
CA ALA A 306 4.01 17.63 12.55
C ALA A 306 4.12 16.91 13.92
N ALA A 307 3.93 15.59 13.96
CA ALA A 307 4.13 14.76 15.14
C ALA A 307 5.58 14.76 15.60
N VAL A 308 6.51 14.54 14.66
CA VAL A 308 7.95 14.56 14.94
C VAL A 308 8.40 15.95 15.38
N ALA A 309 8.00 17.00 14.67
CA ALA A 309 8.42 18.37 14.98
C ALA A 309 7.86 18.89 16.31
N GLY A 310 6.61 18.55 16.63
CA GLY A 310 5.94 19.04 17.84
C GLY A 310 6.16 18.17 19.08
N GLY A 311 6.52 16.90 18.92
CA GLY A 311 6.58 15.93 20.00
C GLY A 311 5.23 15.65 20.68
N GLY A 312 5.23 14.76 21.67
CA GLY A 312 4.15 14.57 22.64
C GLY A 312 2.88 13.82 22.19
N GLN A 313 2.49 13.94 20.92
CA GLN A 313 1.35 13.24 20.30
C GLN A 313 1.81 12.53 19.02
N SER A 314 1.35 11.30 18.83
CA SER A 314 1.51 10.52 17.59
C SER A 314 0.80 11.18 16.40
N GLY A 315 1.13 10.73 15.17
CA GLY A 315 0.42 11.16 13.95
C GLY A 315 -1.07 10.85 14.03
N PHE A 316 -1.42 9.68 14.54
CA PHE A 316 -2.82 9.26 14.72
C PHE A 316 -3.58 10.15 15.72
N GLU A 317 -3.01 10.41 16.91
CA GLU A 317 -3.64 11.29 17.91
C GLU A 317 -3.84 12.72 17.38
N ARG A 318 -2.96 13.20 16.49
CA ARG A 318 -3.09 14.51 15.87
C ARG A 318 -4.21 14.56 14.84
N ALA A 319 -4.38 13.50 14.06
CA ALA A 319 -5.46 13.37 13.08
C ALA A 319 -6.83 13.28 13.77
N HIS A 320 -6.94 12.39 14.77
CA HIS A 320 -8.23 11.96 15.34
C HIS A 320 -8.54 12.49 16.73
N ARG A 321 -7.61 13.22 17.35
CA ARG A 321 -7.75 13.81 18.70
C ARG A 321 -7.93 12.79 19.83
N MET A 322 -7.65 11.51 19.56
CA MET A 322 -7.71 10.44 20.54
C MET A 322 -6.70 9.32 20.19
N PRO A 323 -6.28 8.51 21.17
CA PRO A 323 -5.46 7.34 20.91
C PRO A 323 -6.16 6.32 20.00
N ILE A 324 -5.38 5.57 19.22
CA ILE A 324 -5.90 4.66 18.19
C ILE A 324 -6.90 3.62 18.72
N PHE A 325 -6.65 2.99 19.87
CA PHE A 325 -7.58 1.99 20.41
C PHE A 325 -8.89 2.61 20.93
N GLU A 326 -8.84 3.82 21.48
CA GLU A 326 -10.05 4.56 21.85
C GLU A 326 -10.86 4.90 20.60
N TYR A 327 -10.20 5.38 19.55
CA TYR A 327 -10.83 5.66 18.26
C TYR A 327 -11.49 4.42 17.65
N ILE A 328 -10.75 3.31 17.58
CA ILE A 328 -11.24 2.02 17.12
C ILE A 328 -12.47 1.57 17.92
N GLY A 329 -12.50 1.82 19.24
CA GLY A 329 -13.67 1.51 20.07
C GLY A 329 -14.92 2.31 19.72
N THR A 330 -14.77 3.51 19.13
CA THR A 330 -15.88 4.37 18.71
C THR A 330 -16.28 4.19 17.23
N ASN A 331 -15.42 3.60 16.40
CA ASN A 331 -15.62 3.43 14.97
C ASN A 331 -15.85 1.95 14.61
N SER A 332 -17.12 1.56 14.46
CA SER A 332 -17.51 0.17 14.20
C SER A 332 -16.93 -0.44 12.92
N HIS A 333 -16.74 0.37 11.86
CA HIS A 333 -16.14 -0.08 10.60
C HIS A 333 -14.67 -0.41 10.81
N LEU A 334 -13.89 0.55 11.33
CA LEU A 334 -12.47 0.34 11.58
C LEU A 334 -12.22 -0.77 12.61
N ASN A 335 -13.08 -0.88 13.64
CA ASN A 335 -13.06 -1.98 14.59
C ASN A 335 -13.19 -3.35 13.92
N THR A 336 -14.16 -3.48 13.01
CA THR A 336 -14.40 -4.73 12.28
C THR A 336 -13.20 -5.11 11.43
N VAL A 337 -12.69 -4.16 10.64
CA VAL A 337 -11.55 -4.40 9.72
C VAL A 337 -10.26 -4.68 10.50
N PHE A 338 -10.00 -3.93 11.58
CA PHE A 338 -8.88 -4.16 12.49
C PHE A 338 -8.93 -5.56 13.12
N ASN A 339 -10.08 -5.94 13.70
CA ASN A 339 -10.23 -7.23 14.37
C ASN A 339 -10.06 -8.40 13.40
N GLN A 340 -10.61 -8.30 12.18
CA GLN A 340 -10.41 -9.31 11.14
C GLN A 340 -8.94 -9.42 10.72
N ALA A 341 -8.26 -8.29 10.53
CA ALA A 341 -6.83 -8.24 10.21
C ALA A 341 -5.98 -8.90 11.29
N MET A 342 -6.20 -8.53 12.55
CA MET A 342 -5.44 -9.07 13.68
C MET A 342 -5.71 -10.55 13.90
N ALA A 343 -6.95 -11.01 13.75
CA ALA A 343 -7.32 -12.41 13.90
C ALA A 343 -6.61 -13.29 12.85
N GLN A 344 -6.72 -12.93 11.57
CA GLN A 344 -6.12 -13.70 10.49
C GLN A 344 -4.59 -13.68 10.51
N HIS A 345 -3.99 -12.52 10.84
CA HIS A 345 -2.54 -12.42 11.04
C HIS A 345 -2.07 -13.30 12.20
N SER A 346 -2.80 -13.30 13.32
CA SER A 346 -2.48 -14.13 14.48
C SER A 346 -2.56 -15.62 14.15
N GLU A 347 -3.56 -16.05 13.36
CA GLU A 347 -3.69 -17.44 12.93
C GLU A 347 -2.46 -17.93 12.14
N ILE A 348 -1.97 -17.11 11.20
CA ILE A 348 -0.76 -17.41 10.41
C ILE A 348 0.47 -17.51 11.32
N LEU A 349 0.71 -16.50 12.16
CA LEU A 349 1.88 -16.42 13.02
C LEU A 349 1.88 -17.55 14.05
N MET A 350 0.76 -17.77 14.73
CA MET A 350 0.64 -18.78 15.78
C MET A 350 0.75 -20.20 15.22
N SER A 351 0.24 -20.45 14.01
CA SER A 351 0.47 -21.73 13.33
C SER A 351 1.97 -22.01 13.15
N LYS A 352 2.76 -20.99 12.77
CA LYS A 352 4.22 -21.14 12.62
C LYS A 352 4.96 -21.20 13.96
N LEU A 353 4.47 -20.48 14.98
CA LEU A 353 4.99 -20.57 16.34
C LEU A 353 4.87 -22.00 16.86
N LEU A 354 3.67 -22.59 16.80
CA LEU A 354 3.41 -23.95 17.29
C LEU A 354 4.16 -25.05 16.50
N GLU A 355 4.58 -24.78 15.27
CA GLU A 355 5.43 -25.67 14.47
C GLU A 355 6.91 -25.62 14.90
N ARG A 356 7.41 -24.46 15.37
CA ARG A 356 8.86 -24.19 15.52
C ARG A 356 9.32 -23.98 16.96
N PHE A 357 8.39 -23.64 17.86
CA PHE A 357 8.69 -23.25 19.23
C PHE A 357 8.14 -24.28 20.23
N HIS A 358 9.07 -24.86 20.98
CA HIS A 358 8.81 -25.91 21.98
C HIS A 358 8.82 -25.38 23.42
N GLY A 359 8.86 -24.06 23.60
CA GLY A 359 8.88 -23.47 24.95
C GLY A 359 7.60 -23.69 25.75
N PHE A 360 6.56 -24.30 25.18
CA PHE A 360 5.31 -24.62 25.86
C PHE A 360 5.27 -25.99 26.53
N ASP A 361 6.23 -26.88 26.23
CA ASP A 361 6.14 -28.31 26.56
C ASP A 361 6.05 -28.61 28.07
N ASP A 362 6.68 -27.79 28.92
CA ASP A 362 6.77 -27.98 30.37
C ASP A 362 5.87 -27.03 31.18
N ILE A 363 4.89 -26.38 30.54
CA ILE A 363 4.04 -25.36 31.18
C ILE A 363 2.74 -26.00 31.69
N GLY A 364 2.40 -25.79 32.96
CA GLY A 364 1.10 -26.19 33.50
C GLY A 364 0.04 -25.12 33.29
N VAL A 365 0.30 -23.89 33.76
CA VAL A 365 -0.59 -22.73 33.65
C VAL A 365 0.04 -21.65 32.79
N LEU A 366 -0.61 -21.31 31.67
CA LEU A 366 -0.18 -20.25 30.75
C LEU A 366 -1.12 -19.05 30.83
N VAL A 367 -0.58 -17.88 31.12
CA VAL A 367 -1.34 -16.61 31.16
C VAL A 367 -1.06 -15.81 29.90
N ASP A 368 -2.04 -15.67 29.02
CA ASP A 368 -1.98 -14.82 27.82
C ASP A 368 -2.42 -13.40 28.18
N VAL A 369 -1.48 -12.45 28.22
CA VAL A 369 -1.70 -11.05 28.60
C VAL A 369 -1.90 -10.20 27.35
N GLY A 370 -3.02 -9.49 27.29
CA GLY A 370 -3.47 -8.85 26.05
C GLY A 370 -3.99 -9.86 25.03
N GLY A 371 -4.54 -10.99 25.52
CA GLY A 371 -4.98 -12.12 24.69
C GLY A 371 -6.27 -11.86 23.90
N GLY A 372 -6.91 -10.70 24.08
CA GLY A 372 -8.12 -10.31 23.39
C GLY A 372 -9.27 -11.29 23.62
N THR A 373 -9.84 -11.80 22.53
CA THR A 373 -10.90 -12.82 22.56
C THR A 373 -10.41 -14.21 22.96
N GLY A 374 -9.09 -14.41 23.12
CA GLY A 374 -8.49 -15.67 23.57
C GLY A 374 -8.22 -16.69 22.45
N THR A 375 -8.40 -16.32 21.18
CA THR A 375 -8.14 -17.21 20.02
C THR A 375 -6.71 -17.75 20.01
N THR A 376 -5.72 -16.89 20.30
CA THR A 376 -4.30 -17.29 20.38
C THR A 376 -4.09 -18.38 21.42
N LEU A 377 -4.57 -18.15 22.64
CA LEU A 377 -4.49 -19.11 23.73
C LEU A 377 -5.23 -20.42 23.41
N GLN A 378 -6.39 -20.34 22.74
CA GLN A 378 -7.11 -21.53 22.28
C GLN A 378 -6.28 -22.38 21.32
N MET A 379 -5.52 -21.76 20.39
CA MET A 379 -4.63 -22.51 19.49
C MET A 379 -3.54 -23.25 20.28
N ILE A 380 -2.97 -22.59 21.30
CA ILE A 380 -1.94 -23.18 22.17
C ILE A 380 -2.54 -24.35 22.98
N THR A 381 -3.61 -24.14 23.73
CA THR A 381 -4.25 -25.20 24.56
C THR A 381 -4.85 -26.32 23.72
N SER A 382 -5.21 -26.03 22.45
CA SER A 382 -5.64 -27.07 21.52
C SER A 382 -4.51 -28.02 21.13
N ARG A 383 -3.27 -27.52 21.03
CA ARG A 383 -2.07 -28.31 20.71
C ARG A 383 -1.43 -28.95 21.94
N TYR A 384 -1.49 -28.26 23.08
CA TYR A 384 -0.91 -28.66 24.36
C TYR A 384 -2.03 -28.89 25.38
N LYS A 385 -2.66 -30.06 25.31
CA LYS A 385 -3.86 -30.40 26.10
C LYS A 385 -3.65 -30.39 27.63
N HIS A 386 -2.40 -30.42 28.07
CA HIS A 386 -2.04 -30.35 29.49
C HIS A 386 -2.04 -28.92 30.05
N ILE A 387 -2.00 -27.90 29.18
CA ILE A 387 -1.95 -26.49 29.59
C ILE A 387 -3.34 -26.03 30.03
N ILE A 388 -3.40 -25.42 31.21
CA ILE A 388 -4.54 -24.63 31.68
C ILE A 388 -4.31 -23.18 31.22
N GLY A 389 -5.16 -22.70 30.32
CA GLY A 389 -5.05 -21.34 29.80
C GLY A 389 -5.76 -20.31 30.68
N VAL A 390 -5.11 -19.17 30.92
CA VAL A 390 -5.72 -17.96 31.48
C VAL A 390 -5.62 -16.84 30.44
N ASN A 391 -6.74 -16.43 29.85
CA ASN A 391 -6.78 -15.26 28.96
C ASN A 391 -7.02 -14.01 29.81
N PHE A 392 -6.10 -13.04 29.76
CA PHE A 392 -6.14 -11.81 30.55
C PHE A 392 -6.14 -10.57 29.67
N ASP A 393 -7.18 -9.75 29.79
CA ASP A 393 -7.34 -8.50 29.03
C ASP A 393 -8.21 -7.49 29.79
N LEU A 394 -8.44 -6.31 29.21
CA LEU A 394 -9.29 -5.27 29.77
C LEU A 394 -10.74 -5.78 29.94
N PRO A 395 -11.49 -5.25 30.93
CA PRO A 395 -12.86 -5.71 31.22
C PRO A 395 -13.81 -5.68 30.03
N HIS A 396 -13.77 -4.63 29.22
CA HIS A 396 -14.66 -4.49 28.07
C HIS A 396 -14.33 -5.45 26.92
N VAL A 397 -13.09 -5.92 26.83
CA VAL A 397 -12.64 -6.92 25.84
C VAL A 397 -13.06 -8.32 26.29
N ILE A 398 -12.77 -8.67 27.55
CA ILE A 398 -13.16 -9.96 28.13
C ILE A 398 -14.67 -10.18 28.12
N ALA A 399 -15.47 -9.12 28.33
CA ALA A 399 -16.93 -9.20 28.25
C ALA A 399 -17.45 -9.68 26.88
N GLN A 400 -16.66 -9.54 25.80
CA GLN A 400 -16.99 -9.95 24.44
C GLN A 400 -16.34 -11.28 24.04
N ALA A 401 -15.49 -11.85 24.90
CA ALA A 401 -14.78 -13.08 24.59
C ALA A 401 -15.75 -14.29 24.62
N PRO A 402 -15.72 -15.18 23.62
CA PRO A 402 -16.49 -16.40 23.65
C PRO A 402 -16.02 -17.34 24.77
N THR A 403 -16.87 -18.26 25.22
CA THR A 403 -16.41 -19.33 26.11
C THR A 403 -15.55 -20.32 25.34
N LEU A 404 -14.34 -20.56 25.83
CA LEU A 404 -13.35 -21.42 25.17
C LEU A 404 -12.95 -22.61 26.08
N PRO A 405 -12.99 -23.86 25.59
CA PRO A 405 -12.59 -25.03 26.39
C PRO A 405 -11.14 -24.92 26.87
N GLY A 406 -10.90 -25.18 28.16
CA GLY A 406 -9.56 -25.13 28.76
C GLY A 406 -8.99 -23.72 28.96
N VAL A 407 -9.80 -22.67 28.74
CA VAL A 407 -9.40 -21.27 28.91
C VAL A 407 -10.30 -20.60 29.95
N LYS A 408 -9.68 -19.95 30.93
CA LYS A 408 -10.35 -19.08 31.90
C LYS A 408 -10.10 -17.62 31.52
N HIS A 409 -11.17 -16.86 31.32
CA HIS A 409 -11.07 -15.43 31.09
C HIS A 409 -10.98 -14.65 32.41
N ILE A 410 -10.04 -13.72 32.50
CA ILE A 410 -9.86 -12.83 33.65
C ILE A 410 -9.73 -11.39 33.12
N ALA A 411 -10.59 -10.51 33.63
CA ALA A 411 -10.52 -9.09 33.33
C ALA A 411 -9.55 -8.37 34.27
N GLY A 412 -8.76 -7.43 33.75
CA GLY A 412 -7.93 -6.55 34.56
C GLY A 412 -7.04 -5.62 33.75
N ASN A 413 -6.03 -5.05 34.40
CA ASN A 413 -5.09 -4.12 33.79
C ASN A 413 -3.65 -4.60 34.01
N MET A 414 -2.94 -4.90 32.93
CA MET A 414 -1.55 -5.41 33.00
C MET A 414 -0.56 -4.43 33.64
N PHE A 415 -0.88 -3.13 33.69
CA PHE A 415 -0.08 -2.14 34.39
C PHE A 415 -0.28 -2.15 35.91
N GLU A 416 -1.30 -2.85 36.41
CA GLU A 416 -1.59 -2.97 37.84
C GLU A 416 -1.16 -4.33 38.38
N SER A 417 -1.66 -5.41 37.79
CA SER A 417 -1.30 -6.79 38.17
C SER A 417 -1.58 -7.76 37.03
N ILE A 418 -0.92 -8.92 37.07
CA ILE A 418 -1.10 -10.02 36.11
C ILE A 418 -1.44 -11.29 36.90
N PRO A 419 -2.40 -12.13 36.45
CA PRO A 419 -2.70 -13.40 37.10
C PRO A 419 -1.47 -14.30 37.20
N THR A 420 -1.38 -15.06 38.29
CA THR A 420 -0.27 -15.99 38.49
C THR A 420 -0.33 -17.19 37.55
N GLY A 421 0.80 -17.63 37.04
CA GLY A 421 0.94 -18.85 36.24
C GLY A 421 2.39 -19.30 36.14
N ASP A 422 2.62 -20.47 35.54
CA ASP A 422 3.99 -21.00 35.33
C ASP A 422 4.72 -20.21 34.24
N ALA A 423 3.96 -19.67 33.27
CA ALA A 423 4.47 -18.78 32.25
C ALA A 423 3.47 -17.67 31.90
N VAL A 424 4.00 -16.53 31.47
CA VAL A 424 3.22 -15.42 30.91
C VAL A 424 3.56 -15.29 29.44
N PHE A 425 2.54 -15.27 28.59
CA PHE A 425 2.65 -15.10 27.15
C PHE A 425 2.18 -13.70 26.76
N LEU A 426 2.95 -12.99 25.93
CA LEU A 426 2.58 -11.70 25.36
C LEU A 426 2.86 -11.73 23.86
N LYS A 427 1.89 -11.35 23.02
CA LYS A 427 2.06 -11.30 21.56
C LYS A 427 1.79 -9.90 21.04
N SER A 428 2.82 -9.25 20.51
CA SER A 428 2.72 -7.90 19.95
C SER A 428 2.22 -6.87 20.96
N MET A 429 2.74 -6.93 22.19
CA MET A 429 2.34 -6.04 23.29
C MET A 429 3.41 -5.00 23.57
N PHE A 430 4.68 -5.37 23.49
CA PHE A 430 5.78 -4.45 23.80
C PHE A 430 6.00 -3.42 22.70
N HIS A 431 5.71 -3.75 21.44
CA HIS A 431 5.87 -2.79 20.35
C HIS A 431 4.90 -1.59 20.43
N LEU A 432 3.80 -1.72 21.18
CA LEU A 432 2.83 -0.65 21.42
C LEU A 432 3.28 0.35 22.51
N GLN A 433 4.38 0.05 23.20
CA GLN A 433 4.72 0.65 24.49
C GLN A 433 6.11 1.27 24.49
N SER A 434 6.30 2.31 25.32
CA SER A 434 7.62 2.82 25.67
C SER A 434 8.40 1.84 26.53
N ASP A 435 9.72 2.03 26.66
CA ASP A 435 10.58 1.16 27.46
C ASP A 435 10.17 1.15 28.94
N GLU A 436 9.76 2.29 29.49
CA GLU A 436 9.30 2.41 30.87
C GLU A 436 8.02 1.59 31.10
N ASN A 437 7.10 1.63 30.14
CA ASN A 437 5.87 0.84 30.18
C ASN A 437 6.16 -0.65 30.02
N CYS A 438 7.05 -1.04 29.11
CA CYS A 438 7.51 -2.42 28.97
C CYS A 438 8.11 -2.94 30.28
N ILE A 439 8.99 -2.18 30.93
CA ILE A 439 9.60 -2.54 32.22
C ILE A 439 8.52 -2.70 33.30
N LYS A 440 7.52 -1.82 33.32
CA LYS A 440 6.41 -1.92 34.28
C LYS A 440 5.60 -3.20 34.08
N ILE A 441 5.24 -3.52 32.83
CA ILE A 441 4.53 -4.75 32.48
C ILE A 441 5.37 -5.97 32.86
N LEU A 442 6.66 -5.97 32.51
CA LEU A 442 7.58 -7.07 32.80
C LEU A 442 7.80 -7.28 34.30
N LYS A 443 7.84 -6.22 35.11
CA LYS A 443 7.88 -6.34 36.58
C LYS A 443 6.64 -7.02 37.13
N ASN A 444 5.47 -6.71 36.60
CA ASN A 444 4.22 -7.38 36.99
C ASN A 444 4.22 -8.85 36.53
N CYS A 445 4.75 -9.15 35.34
CA CYS A 445 4.96 -10.53 34.88
C CYS A 445 5.90 -11.27 35.84
N HIS A 446 7.04 -10.67 36.19
CA HIS A 446 8.02 -11.23 37.10
C HIS A 446 7.41 -11.54 38.47
N GLN A 447 6.52 -10.68 38.99
CA GLN A 447 5.80 -10.94 40.26
C GLN A 447 4.79 -12.08 40.14
N ALA A 448 4.14 -12.24 39.00
CA ALA A 448 3.15 -13.28 38.75
C ALA A 448 3.75 -14.69 38.54
N LEU A 449 5.07 -14.78 38.30
CA LEU A 449 5.77 -16.02 37.98
C LEU A 449 6.43 -16.68 39.21
N PRO A 450 6.48 -18.03 39.27
CA PRO A 450 7.30 -18.76 40.23
C PRO A 450 8.80 -18.59 39.91
N ASN A 451 9.68 -19.07 40.79
CA ASN A 451 11.15 -18.92 40.62
C ASN A 451 11.70 -19.58 39.35
N ASN A 452 11.04 -20.61 38.83
CA ASN A 452 11.38 -21.30 37.57
C ASN A 452 10.47 -20.87 36.41
N GLY A 453 9.68 -19.81 36.60
CA GLY A 453 8.75 -19.32 35.60
C GLY A 453 9.44 -18.48 34.53
N LYS A 454 8.73 -18.26 33.42
CA LYS A 454 9.25 -17.46 32.30
C LYS A 454 8.19 -16.61 31.61
N VAL A 455 8.64 -15.52 31.01
CA VAL A 455 7.86 -14.79 30.01
C VAL A 455 8.19 -15.34 28.63
N ILE A 456 7.19 -15.50 27.78
CA ILE A 456 7.32 -15.79 26.35
C ILE A 456 6.69 -14.61 25.60
N ALA A 457 7.52 -13.76 25.00
CA ALA A 457 7.07 -12.64 24.18
C ALA A 457 7.23 -12.96 22.69
N VAL A 458 6.21 -12.73 21.88
CA VAL A 458 6.29 -12.88 20.43
C VAL A 458 6.23 -11.50 19.78
N GLU A 459 7.39 -11.01 19.34
CA GLU A 459 7.60 -9.64 18.86
C GLU A 459 8.39 -9.64 17.55
N ILE A 460 8.25 -8.58 16.76
CA ILE A 460 9.18 -8.31 15.67
C ILE A 460 10.50 -7.85 16.29
N VAL A 461 11.61 -8.37 15.77
CA VAL A 461 12.95 -7.97 16.22
C VAL A 461 13.66 -7.26 15.08
N LEU A 462 14.10 -6.03 15.35
CA LEU A 462 14.86 -5.22 14.41
C LEU A 462 16.24 -5.85 14.14
N PRO A 463 16.71 -5.89 12.88
CA PRO A 463 18.12 -6.12 12.61
C PRO A 463 18.95 -4.91 13.06
N GLU A 464 20.17 -5.16 13.51
CA GLU A 464 21.10 -4.09 13.96
C GLU A 464 21.49 -3.14 12.81
N ILE A 465 21.53 -3.66 11.58
CA ILE A 465 21.95 -2.92 10.39
C ILE A 465 20.75 -2.80 9.43
N PRO A 466 20.41 -1.58 8.98
CA PRO A 466 19.36 -1.35 8.00
C PRO A 466 19.82 -1.67 6.59
N GLU A 467 20.03 -2.96 6.31
CA GLU A 467 20.37 -3.41 4.97
C GLU A 467 19.20 -3.16 3.99
N PRO A 468 19.47 -2.75 2.73
CA PRO A 468 18.43 -2.45 1.74
C PRO A 468 17.87 -3.74 1.10
N VAL A 469 17.49 -4.71 1.94
CA VAL A 469 16.88 -5.98 1.53
C VAL A 469 15.52 -6.14 2.18
N PRO A 470 14.53 -6.79 1.53
CA PRO A 470 13.15 -6.84 2.04
C PRO A 470 13.03 -7.41 3.47
N ALA A 471 13.85 -8.42 3.80
CA ALA A 471 13.86 -9.02 5.13
C ALA A 471 14.26 -8.02 6.23
N ALA A 472 15.18 -7.09 5.93
CA ALA A 472 15.60 -6.05 6.86
C ALA A 472 14.68 -4.82 6.82
N GLN A 473 14.11 -4.48 5.66
CA GLN A 473 13.21 -3.33 5.50
C GLN A 473 11.87 -3.48 6.23
N ASN A 474 11.27 -4.68 6.22
CA ASN A 474 9.93 -4.91 6.78
C ASN A 474 9.82 -4.51 8.27
N PRO A 475 10.76 -4.90 9.17
CA PRO A 475 10.74 -4.44 10.56
C PRO A 475 10.81 -2.91 10.72
N PHE A 476 11.60 -2.20 9.91
CA PHE A 476 11.66 -0.73 9.97
C PHE A 476 10.38 -0.07 9.47
N GLN A 477 9.69 -0.66 8.49
CA GLN A 477 8.36 -0.20 8.11
C GLN A 477 7.37 -0.34 9.27
N MET A 478 7.43 -1.46 9.99
CA MET A 478 6.62 -1.65 11.20
C MET A 478 6.98 -0.65 12.30
N ASP A 479 8.26 -0.36 12.49
CA ASP A 479 8.72 0.65 13.46
C ASP A 479 8.16 2.04 13.13
N MET A 480 8.17 2.44 11.85
CA MET A 480 7.54 3.68 11.42
C MET A 480 6.02 3.68 11.62
N ILE A 481 5.36 2.54 11.44
CA ILE A 481 3.94 2.37 11.77
C ILE A 481 3.73 2.56 13.28
N MET A 482 4.59 1.98 14.13
CA MET A 482 4.51 2.15 15.58
C MET A 482 4.69 3.61 15.98
N LEU A 483 5.73 4.27 15.47
CA LEU A 483 6.00 5.70 15.70
C LEU A 483 4.80 6.58 15.33
N ASN A 484 4.19 6.32 14.17
CA ASN A 484 3.10 7.13 13.66
C ASN A 484 1.78 6.94 14.44
N ASN A 485 1.53 5.76 14.99
CA ASN A 485 0.24 5.40 15.58
C ASN A 485 0.22 5.31 17.10
N PHE A 486 1.37 5.07 17.74
CA PHE A 486 1.46 4.80 19.17
C PHE A 486 2.48 5.72 19.83
N LYS A 487 2.03 6.49 20.81
CA LYS A 487 2.93 7.32 21.60
C LYS A 487 3.92 6.45 22.38
N GLY A 488 5.18 6.49 21.97
CA GLY A 488 6.27 5.71 22.57
C GLY A 488 6.36 4.26 22.09
N GLY A 489 5.45 3.82 21.19
CA GLY A 489 5.56 2.52 20.54
C GLY A 489 6.74 2.50 19.58
N LYS A 490 7.43 1.37 19.54
CA LYS A 490 8.61 1.12 18.69
C LYS A 490 8.92 -0.38 18.62
N GLU A 491 9.49 -0.79 17.50
CA GLU A 491 10.16 -2.09 17.40
C GLU A 491 11.54 -1.99 18.08
N ARG A 492 12.13 -3.15 18.43
CA ARG A 492 13.37 -3.21 19.22
C ARG A 492 14.33 -4.26 18.71
N THR A 493 15.62 -4.06 18.94
CA THR A 493 16.63 -5.10 18.69
C THR A 493 16.60 -6.17 19.78
N GLU A 494 17.26 -7.29 19.51
CA GLU A 494 17.36 -8.39 20.47
C GLU A 494 18.04 -7.95 21.78
N LEU A 495 19.07 -7.09 21.67
CA LEU A 495 19.80 -6.54 22.82
C LEU A 495 18.92 -5.60 23.66
N GLU A 496 18.08 -4.79 23.02
CA GLU A 496 17.12 -3.94 23.73
C GLU A 496 16.09 -4.77 24.50
N PHE A 497 15.55 -5.84 23.90
CA PHE A 497 14.66 -6.76 24.63
C PHE A 497 15.36 -7.46 25.80
N ALA A 498 16.60 -7.91 25.62
CA ALA A 498 17.38 -8.50 26.71
C ALA A 498 17.60 -7.49 27.84
N LYS A 499 17.86 -6.23 27.51
CA LYS A 499 17.97 -5.15 28.49
C LYS A 499 16.66 -4.91 29.24
N LEU A 500 15.52 -4.85 28.56
CA LEU A 500 14.21 -4.72 29.21
C LEU A 500 13.94 -5.85 30.20
N ALA A 501 14.28 -7.09 29.84
CA ALA A 501 14.15 -8.24 30.72
C ALA A 501 15.02 -8.08 31.99
N MET A 502 16.30 -7.73 31.84
CA MET A 502 17.22 -7.51 32.96
C MET A 502 16.76 -6.38 33.88
N ASP A 503 16.38 -5.23 33.32
CA ASP A 503 15.93 -4.05 34.08
C ASP A 503 14.60 -4.32 34.84
N SER A 504 13.90 -5.40 34.47
CA SER A 504 12.67 -5.85 35.10
C SER A 504 12.86 -6.98 36.12
N GLY A 505 14.09 -7.47 36.31
CA GLY A 505 14.45 -8.47 37.31
C GLY A 505 14.60 -9.90 36.79
N PHE A 506 14.47 -10.15 35.48
CA PHE A 506 14.71 -11.47 34.90
C PHE A 506 16.21 -11.75 34.83
N SER A 507 16.65 -12.86 35.44
CA SER A 507 18.07 -13.20 35.59
C SER A 507 18.43 -14.63 35.16
N GLY A 508 17.44 -15.50 34.99
CA GLY A 508 17.60 -16.90 34.61
C GLY A 508 17.99 -17.14 33.13
N GLY A 509 18.11 -16.08 32.33
CA GLY A 509 18.56 -16.12 30.94
C GLY A 509 17.58 -15.53 29.93
N PHE A 510 18.10 -15.22 28.75
CA PHE A 510 17.38 -14.70 27.60
C PHE A 510 17.61 -15.60 26.39
N ARG A 511 16.54 -15.99 25.69
CA ARG A 511 16.63 -16.77 24.45
C ARG A 511 15.69 -16.20 23.40
N ALA A 512 16.18 -16.02 22.18
CA ALA A 512 15.37 -15.63 21.03
C ALA A 512 15.30 -16.76 20.00
N THR A 513 14.09 -17.18 19.64
CA THR A 513 13.85 -18.21 18.62
C THR A 513 13.15 -17.59 17.42
N TYR A 514 13.73 -17.69 16.23
CA TYR A 514 13.11 -17.19 14.99
C TYR A 514 11.85 -17.99 14.62
N ILE A 515 10.75 -17.28 14.34
CA ILE A 515 9.46 -17.89 14.00
C ILE A 515 9.08 -17.66 12.55
N LEU A 516 8.82 -16.41 12.15
CA LEU A 516 8.35 -16.07 10.80
C LEU A 516 8.54 -14.58 10.55
N ALA A 517 9.06 -14.17 9.39
CA ALA A 517 9.04 -12.77 8.95
C ALA A 517 9.54 -11.75 10.00
N ASN A 518 10.65 -12.08 10.67
CA ASN A 518 11.28 -11.32 11.77
C ASN A 518 10.55 -11.35 13.12
N TYR A 519 9.41 -12.02 13.22
CA TYR A 519 8.89 -12.42 14.52
C TYR A 519 9.82 -13.43 15.19
N ARG A 520 10.12 -13.17 16.45
CA ARG A 520 10.85 -14.08 17.33
C ARG A 520 10.02 -14.36 18.57
N ALA A 521 10.11 -15.60 19.06
CA ALA A 521 9.68 -15.95 20.40
C ALA A 521 10.86 -15.71 21.35
N LEU A 522 10.69 -14.73 22.22
CA LEU A 522 11.66 -14.28 23.20
C LEU A 522 11.29 -14.86 24.57
N GLU A 523 12.20 -15.60 25.18
CA GLU A 523 12.02 -16.18 26.50
C GLU A 523 12.85 -15.41 27.53
N PHE A 524 12.17 -14.90 28.56
CA PHE A 524 12.80 -14.25 29.72
C PHE A 524 12.59 -15.15 30.94
N SER A 525 13.65 -15.83 31.37
CA SER A 525 13.61 -16.70 32.54
C SER A 525 13.83 -15.87 33.80
N LYS A 526 12.99 -16.09 34.81
CA LYS A 526 13.18 -15.49 36.14
C LYS A 526 14.44 -16.08 36.75
#